data_AF-A0A2N9N8R7-F1
#
_entry.id   AF-A0A2N9N8R7-F1
#
_cell.length_a   1.000
_cell.length_b   1.000
_cell.length_c   1.000
_cell.angle_alpha   90.00
_cell.angle_beta   90.00
_cell.angle_gamma   90.00
#
_symmetry.space_group_name_H-M   'P 1'
#
loop_
_entity.id
_entity.type
_entity.pdbx_description
1 polymer ?
#
loop_
_entity_poly.entity_id
_entity_poly.type
_entity_poly.pdbx_seq_one_letter_code
_entity_poly.pdbx_strand_id
1 'polypeptide(L)'
;MNTSKRVWQNFAVVLLFAVASSTVANAQGALKTIDNPKGGRIIYGQVDGQSTEAGAMGAVLRSLHNQYGDKPQVGKLFQVRGTNSVAAFFTMVNRNQGNMHLAGMLIACSTSGNRVEAALMTDEAARFGSTINPMLSKLFSVWRPNGNAPSSQPAGAVDKAAALKLYTLPDRSASVSLPEGWNVLPASGGGTVMAQGPDGSAVALGYPYLASDTNNPSVRQTMATLQRGGLRNTSYAHALYYPYGGDLGRTFEDLLQMARKNQGEAPVAIKISSETAMPVSGALRCAHLHGQIDAQDGKGMREMNTVFCSSPPGPHGSYMNLAYHTAVPLRFADQERGTMEAILASFNVNQAIVQSQANAIAAPAIAAIHQIGRQAAQQAADAHAAEDAHNAAVEKRWDAQDKSNQAFSNYLLDQTVIQDNQLNAHGTVWNQTADAMVKNDPQRYEYVNTPNFWKGIDY
;
A
#
# COMPACT_ATOMS: atom_id res chain seq x y z
N MET A 1 34.45 -40.18 -68.60
CA MET A 1 33.03 -40.08 -68.99
C MET A 1 32.28 -39.39 -67.87
N ASN A 2 31.65 -38.26 -68.19
CA ASN A 2 30.37 -37.74 -67.69
C ASN A 2 29.96 -38.04 -66.23
N THR A 3 29.51 -37.11 -65.37
CA THR A 3 29.16 -35.69 -65.46
C THR A 3 28.60 -35.33 -64.07
N SER A 4 29.06 -34.21 -63.50
CA SER A 4 28.21 -33.10 -63.03
C SER A 4 27.17 -33.33 -61.90
N LYS A 5 27.40 -32.70 -60.74
CA LYS A 5 26.80 -31.40 -60.27
C LYS A 5 27.20 -31.22 -58.79
N ARG A 6 28.11 -30.31 -58.41
CA ARG A 6 27.93 -28.85 -58.17
C ARG A 6 26.79 -28.59 -57.17
N VAL A 7 26.96 -27.86 -56.06
CA VAL A 7 27.40 -26.45 -55.88
C VAL A 7 27.80 -26.31 -54.40
N TRP A 8 29.06 -26.00 -54.04
CA TRP A 8 29.67 -24.65 -53.90
C TRP A 8 29.11 -23.85 -52.70
N GLN A 9 29.88 -23.10 -51.91
CA GLN A 9 31.33 -22.97 -51.75
C GLN A 9 31.61 -22.11 -50.52
N ASN A 10 32.69 -22.44 -49.82
CA ASN A 10 33.46 -21.57 -48.93
C ASN A 10 33.85 -20.26 -49.63
N PHE A 11 34.13 -19.18 -48.88
CA PHE A 11 35.51 -18.71 -48.69
C PHE A 11 35.58 -17.46 -47.82
N ALA A 12 36.58 -17.48 -46.93
CA ALA A 12 37.08 -16.36 -46.17
C ALA A 12 37.70 -15.29 -47.09
N VAL A 13 37.61 -14.03 -46.69
CA VAL A 13 38.55 -12.97 -47.11
C VAL A 13 38.86 -12.10 -45.90
N VAL A 14 40.11 -12.22 -45.45
CA VAL A 14 40.84 -11.21 -44.66
C VAL A 14 41.26 -10.12 -45.65
N LEU A 15 40.97 -8.85 -45.34
CA LEU A 15 41.58 -7.72 -46.03
C LEU A 15 41.90 -6.61 -45.03
N LEU A 16 43.20 -6.42 -44.83
CA LEU A 16 43.86 -5.28 -44.20
C LEU A 16 43.70 -4.04 -45.09
N PHE A 17 43.23 -2.93 -44.52
CA PHE A 17 43.56 -1.58 -45.00
C PHE A 17 43.87 -0.70 -43.79
N ALA A 18 45.13 -0.28 -43.69
CA ALA A 18 45.56 0.84 -42.87
C ALA A 18 45.57 2.09 -43.75
N VAL A 19 44.74 3.09 -43.41
CA VAL A 19 44.95 4.50 -43.78
C VAL A 19 44.63 5.32 -42.54
N ALA A 20 45.62 6.09 -42.12
CA ALA A 20 45.55 6.98 -40.97
C ALA A 20 44.50 8.08 -41.20
N SER A 21 43.55 8.16 -40.28
CA SER A 21 42.77 9.36 -40.00
C SER A 21 42.46 9.29 -38.51
N SER A 22 43.01 10.24 -37.76
CA SER A 22 42.82 10.41 -36.33
C SER A 22 41.34 10.62 -36.03
N THR A 23 40.64 9.52 -35.75
CA THR A 23 39.32 9.52 -35.16
C THR A 23 39.44 8.86 -33.79
N VAL A 24 39.06 9.63 -32.78
CA VAL A 24 38.87 9.21 -31.39
C VAL A 24 38.15 7.86 -31.36
N ALA A 25 38.84 6.84 -30.82
CA ALA A 25 38.23 5.57 -30.48
C ALA A 25 37.14 5.83 -29.43
N ASN A 26 35.89 5.87 -29.86
CA ASN A 26 34.74 5.84 -28.96
C ASN A 26 34.72 4.46 -28.28
N ALA A 27 35.07 4.42 -27.00
CA ALA A 27 34.88 3.25 -26.15
C ALA A 27 33.40 2.81 -26.22
N GLN A 28 33.17 1.64 -26.80
CA GLN A 28 31.85 1.00 -26.88
C GLN A 28 31.38 0.64 -25.46
N GLY A 29 30.26 1.19 -25.01
CA GLY A 29 29.65 0.82 -23.74
C GLY A 29 28.98 -0.56 -23.86
N ALA A 30 29.68 -1.63 -23.51
CA ALA A 30 29.14 -2.99 -23.60
C ALA A 30 28.01 -3.23 -22.57
N LEU A 31 26.82 -3.63 -23.05
CA LEU A 31 25.75 -4.15 -22.19
C LEU A 31 26.22 -5.44 -21.51
N LYS A 32 26.03 -5.51 -20.18
CA LYS A 32 26.40 -6.64 -19.34
C LYS A 32 25.17 -7.49 -19.04
N THR A 33 25.34 -8.81 -19.02
CA THR A 33 24.28 -9.77 -18.70
C THR A 33 24.63 -10.55 -17.44
N ILE A 34 23.65 -10.73 -16.56
CA ILE A 34 23.73 -11.62 -15.40
C ILE A 34 22.55 -12.59 -15.47
N ASP A 35 22.83 -13.89 -15.48
CA ASP A 35 21.82 -14.90 -15.26
C ASP A 35 21.66 -15.13 -13.75
N ASN A 36 20.42 -15.08 -13.26
CA ASN A 36 20.13 -15.24 -11.84
C ASN A 36 19.90 -16.73 -11.51
N PRO A 37 20.61 -17.34 -10.54
CA PRO A 37 20.53 -18.77 -10.25
C PRO A 37 19.14 -19.26 -9.83
N LYS A 38 18.23 -18.36 -9.43
CA LYS A 38 16.83 -18.69 -9.09
C LYS A 38 15.83 -18.44 -10.23
N GLY A 39 16.32 -18.21 -11.45
CA GLY A 39 15.51 -17.83 -12.61
C GLY A 39 15.58 -16.33 -12.91
N GLY A 40 15.37 -15.99 -14.18
CA GLY A 40 15.44 -14.63 -14.70
C GLY A 40 16.83 -14.17 -15.15
N ARG A 41 16.83 -13.09 -15.94
CA ARG A 41 18.00 -12.48 -16.55
C ARG A 41 18.01 -10.98 -16.30
N ILE A 42 19.19 -10.45 -15.99
CA ILE A 42 19.45 -9.03 -15.84
C ILE A 42 20.37 -8.59 -16.98
N ILE A 43 20.01 -7.55 -17.71
CA ILE A 43 20.85 -6.92 -18.74
C ILE A 43 20.98 -5.45 -18.38
N TYR A 44 22.18 -4.89 -18.34
CA TYR A 44 22.35 -3.49 -17.96
C TYR A 44 23.57 -2.84 -18.61
N GLY A 45 23.52 -1.53 -18.78
CA GLY A 45 24.64 -0.73 -19.28
C GLY A 45 24.18 0.49 -20.07
N GLN A 46 25.12 1.13 -20.75
CA GLN A 46 24.85 2.29 -21.59
C GLN A 46 23.98 1.91 -22.80
N VAL A 47 23.00 2.75 -23.13
CA VAL A 47 22.18 2.60 -24.33
C VAL A 47 22.69 3.54 -25.41
N ASP A 48 23.31 2.96 -26.45
CA ASP A 48 23.93 3.73 -27.53
C ASP A 48 22.92 4.57 -28.32
N GLY A 49 23.34 5.78 -28.68
CA GLY A 49 22.55 6.70 -29.50
C GLY A 49 21.35 7.33 -28.78
N GLN A 50 21.21 7.16 -27.46
CA GLN A 50 20.12 7.73 -26.68
C GLN A 50 20.64 8.68 -25.60
N SER A 51 20.06 9.87 -25.54
CA SER A 51 20.36 10.92 -24.56
C SER A 51 19.21 11.20 -23.59
N THR A 52 18.07 10.51 -23.76
CA THR A 52 16.89 10.65 -22.89
C THR A 52 16.43 9.29 -22.37
N GLU A 53 15.88 9.25 -21.15
CA GLU A 53 15.31 8.04 -20.55
C GLU A 53 14.23 7.42 -21.43
N ALA A 54 13.32 8.24 -21.97
CA ALA A 54 12.28 7.78 -22.88
C ALA A 54 12.86 7.16 -24.16
N GLY A 55 13.91 7.77 -24.74
CA GLY A 55 14.60 7.25 -25.91
C GLY A 55 15.30 5.91 -25.63
N ALA A 56 15.97 5.81 -24.49
CA ALA A 56 16.62 4.57 -24.03
C ALA A 56 15.60 3.45 -23.78
N MET A 57 14.50 3.75 -23.09
CA MET A 57 13.44 2.77 -22.87
C MET A 57 12.84 2.28 -24.19
N GLY A 58 12.56 3.20 -25.13
CA GLY A 58 12.07 2.86 -26.45
C GLY A 58 13.05 2.01 -27.28
N ALA A 59 14.35 2.28 -27.18
CA ALA A 59 15.39 1.48 -27.84
C ALA A 59 15.45 0.05 -27.29
N VAL A 60 15.44 -0.12 -25.96
CA VAL A 60 15.46 -1.45 -25.32
C VAL A 60 14.19 -2.24 -25.65
N LEU A 61 13.00 -1.62 -25.58
CA LEU A 61 11.74 -2.27 -25.92
C LEU A 61 11.67 -2.70 -27.40
N ARG A 62 12.22 -1.89 -28.32
CA ARG A 62 12.36 -2.29 -29.74
C ARG A 62 13.32 -3.46 -29.92
N SER A 63 14.43 -3.48 -29.18
CA SER A 63 15.36 -4.61 -29.19
C SER A 63 14.67 -5.90 -28.73
N LEU A 64 13.86 -5.84 -27.66
CA LEU A 64 13.07 -6.98 -27.19
C LEU A 64 12.04 -7.43 -28.21
N HIS A 65 11.36 -6.50 -28.87
CA HIS A 65 10.42 -6.83 -29.94
C HIS A 65 11.11 -7.60 -31.08
N ASN A 66 12.27 -7.12 -31.53
CA ASN A 66 13.04 -7.78 -32.57
C ASN A 66 13.57 -9.16 -32.13
N GLN A 67 13.94 -9.30 -30.86
CA GLN A 67 14.48 -10.54 -30.31
C GLN A 67 13.41 -11.62 -30.10
N TYR A 68 12.20 -11.25 -29.69
CA TYR A 68 11.16 -12.18 -29.23
C TYR A 68 9.93 -12.27 -30.14
N GLY A 69 9.85 -11.43 -31.18
CA GLY A 69 8.80 -11.49 -32.20
C GLY A 69 7.43 -11.00 -31.74
N ASP A 70 7.35 -10.37 -30.56
CA ASP A 70 6.11 -9.86 -29.97
C ASP A 70 6.33 -8.46 -29.41
N LYS A 71 5.30 -7.62 -29.42
CA LYS A 71 5.41 -6.23 -28.95
C LYS A 71 5.23 -6.20 -27.42
N PRO A 72 6.21 -5.70 -26.65
CA PRO A 72 6.03 -5.58 -25.21
C PRO A 72 4.87 -4.67 -24.86
N GLN A 73 3.99 -5.14 -23.97
CA GLN A 73 2.92 -4.38 -23.37
C GLN A 73 3.46 -3.69 -22.13
N VAL A 74 3.60 -2.37 -22.19
CA VAL A 74 4.25 -1.58 -21.13
C VAL A 74 3.19 -0.99 -20.21
N GLY A 75 3.40 -1.16 -18.90
CA GLY A 75 2.58 -0.56 -17.85
C GLY A 75 2.87 0.92 -17.63
N LYS A 76 2.32 1.49 -16.56
CA LYS A 76 2.58 2.89 -16.19
C LYS A 76 4.06 3.07 -15.81
N LEU A 77 4.66 4.18 -16.27
CA LEU A 77 5.98 4.61 -15.82
C LEU A 77 5.91 5.01 -14.34
N PHE A 78 6.95 4.70 -13.59
CA PHE A 78 7.11 5.12 -12.20
C PHE A 78 8.58 5.45 -11.91
N GLN A 79 8.83 6.38 -10.99
CA GLN A 79 10.18 6.68 -10.56
C GLN A 79 10.66 5.56 -9.62
N VAL A 80 11.90 5.10 -9.81
CA VAL A 80 12.54 4.22 -8.83
C VAL A 80 12.86 5.06 -7.59
N ARG A 81 12.27 4.68 -6.45
CA ARG A 81 12.37 5.46 -5.21
C ARG A 81 13.83 5.64 -4.79
N GLY A 82 14.26 6.89 -4.63
CA GLY A 82 15.62 7.24 -4.22
C GLY A 82 16.64 7.35 -5.38
N THR A 83 16.19 7.29 -6.64
CA THR A 83 17.08 7.51 -7.79
C THR A 83 16.45 8.48 -8.81
N ASN A 84 17.29 9.05 -9.68
CA ASN A 84 16.85 9.79 -10.86
C ASN A 84 16.57 8.83 -12.04
N SER A 85 15.91 7.70 -11.77
CA SER A 85 15.63 6.68 -12.77
C SER A 85 14.14 6.45 -12.94
N VAL A 86 13.70 6.34 -14.20
CA VAL A 86 12.34 5.99 -14.59
C VAL A 86 12.28 4.50 -14.87
N ALA A 87 11.25 3.82 -14.37
CA ALA A 87 11.04 2.41 -14.58
C ALA A 87 9.63 2.10 -15.08
N ALA A 88 9.49 0.95 -15.74
CA ALA A 88 8.22 0.41 -16.16
C ALA A 88 8.22 -1.11 -16.11
N PHE A 89 7.08 -1.66 -15.73
CA PHE A 89 6.80 -3.08 -15.95
C PHE A 89 6.36 -3.32 -17.38
N PHE A 90 6.66 -4.49 -17.92
CA PHE A 90 6.09 -4.93 -19.18
C PHE A 90 5.84 -6.45 -19.18
N THR A 91 4.97 -6.87 -20.08
CA THR A 91 4.73 -8.28 -20.39
C THR A 91 4.84 -8.52 -21.89
N MET A 92 5.26 -9.71 -22.31
CA MET A 92 5.33 -10.10 -23.72
C MET A 92 5.30 -11.61 -23.90
N VAL A 93 5.06 -12.08 -25.13
CA VAL A 93 5.17 -13.49 -25.49
C VAL A 93 6.46 -13.72 -26.27
N ASN A 94 7.31 -14.62 -25.80
CA ASN A 94 8.47 -15.07 -26.58
C ASN A 94 8.03 -16.07 -27.65
N ARG A 95 7.73 -15.57 -28.86
CA ARG A 95 7.28 -16.40 -29.99
C ARG A 95 8.40 -17.30 -30.54
N ASN A 96 9.64 -16.91 -30.30
CA ASN A 96 10.82 -17.65 -30.73
C ASN A 96 11.16 -18.83 -29.79
N GLN A 97 10.49 -18.96 -28.64
CA GLN A 97 10.71 -20.00 -27.66
C GLN A 97 9.38 -20.54 -27.11
N GLY A 98 8.60 -21.17 -27.98
CA GLY A 98 7.40 -21.93 -27.58
C GLY A 98 6.26 -21.08 -27.00
N ASN A 99 6.17 -19.79 -27.35
CA ASN A 99 5.18 -18.84 -26.84
C ASN A 99 5.24 -18.65 -25.31
N MET A 100 6.43 -18.69 -24.73
CA MET A 100 6.61 -18.48 -23.30
C MET A 100 6.22 -17.04 -22.90
N HIS A 101 5.36 -16.92 -21.88
CA HIS A 101 4.96 -15.62 -21.32
C HIS A 101 6.09 -15.06 -20.44
N LEU A 102 6.60 -13.89 -20.81
CA LEU A 102 7.62 -13.16 -20.07
C LEU A 102 7.01 -11.94 -19.37
N ALA A 103 7.51 -11.67 -18.17
CA ALA A 103 7.33 -10.40 -17.49
C ALA A 103 8.69 -9.79 -17.19
N GLY A 104 8.75 -8.46 -17.20
CA GLY A 104 9.99 -7.76 -16.97
C GLY A 104 9.80 -6.36 -16.40
N MET A 105 10.91 -5.82 -15.92
CA MET A 105 11.03 -4.43 -15.51
C MET A 105 12.20 -3.80 -16.26
N LEU A 106 11.94 -2.64 -16.85
CA LEU A 106 12.93 -1.79 -17.49
C LEU A 106 13.14 -0.57 -16.61
N ILE A 107 14.40 -0.20 -16.36
CA ILE A 107 14.82 0.99 -15.63
C ILE A 107 15.74 1.78 -16.56
N ALA A 108 15.50 3.06 -16.74
CA ALA A 108 16.39 3.98 -17.44
C ALA A 108 16.83 5.10 -16.50
N CYS A 109 18.09 5.48 -16.56
CA CYS A 109 18.68 6.52 -15.74
C CYS A 109 19.53 7.45 -16.61
N SER A 110 19.26 8.74 -16.54
CA SER A 110 20.15 9.75 -17.10
C SER A 110 21.44 9.82 -16.26
N THR A 111 22.59 9.91 -16.93
CA THR A 111 23.91 9.98 -16.30
C THR A 111 24.60 11.29 -16.67
N SER A 112 25.57 11.74 -15.88
CA SER A 112 26.36 12.94 -16.20
C SER A 112 27.07 12.78 -17.55
N GLY A 113 26.90 13.74 -18.47
CA GLY A 113 27.51 13.69 -19.82
C GLY A 113 26.56 13.34 -20.96
N ASN A 114 25.24 13.56 -20.79
CA ASN A 114 24.21 13.36 -21.83
C ASN A 114 24.10 11.90 -22.32
N ARG A 115 24.46 10.95 -21.45
CA ARG A 115 24.38 9.50 -21.69
C ARG A 115 23.28 8.90 -20.83
N VAL A 116 22.64 7.86 -21.33
CA VAL A 116 21.59 7.15 -20.59
C VAL A 116 22.00 5.70 -20.43
N GLU A 117 21.88 5.20 -19.21
CA GLU A 117 22.00 3.79 -18.92
C GLU A 117 20.63 3.18 -18.74
N ALA A 118 20.47 1.92 -19.14
CA ALA A 118 19.28 1.15 -18.87
C ALA A 118 19.64 -0.19 -18.24
N ALA A 119 18.75 -0.67 -17.40
CA ALA A 119 18.75 -2.03 -16.91
C ALA A 119 17.40 -2.68 -17.19
N LEU A 120 17.46 -3.92 -17.62
CA LEU A 120 16.34 -4.77 -17.93
C LEU A 120 16.43 -6.01 -17.05
N MET A 121 15.33 -6.35 -16.40
CA MET A 121 15.16 -7.62 -15.71
C MET A 121 14.01 -8.35 -16.35
N THR A 122 14.20 -9.60 -16.77
CA THR A 122 13.15 -10.43 -17.34
C THR A 122 13.13 -11.80 -16.70
N ASP A 123 11.94 -12.38 -16.56
CA ASP A 123 11.75 -13.78 -16.22
C ASP A 123 10.41 -14.26 -16.81
N GLU A 124 10.13 -15.53 -16.64
CA GLU A 124 8.81 -16.10 -16.89
C GLU A 124 7.76 -15.43 -16.00
N ALA A 125 6.61 -15.07 -16.59
CA ALA A 125 5.59 -14.26 -15.94
C ALA A 125 5.10 -14.85 -14.61
N ALA A 126 5.00 -16.18 -14.52
CA ALA A 126 4.58 -16.88 -13.30
C ALA A 126 5.59 -16.78 -12.14
N ARG A 127 6.89 -16.57 -12.43
CA ARG A 127 7.95 -16.48 -11.41
C ARG A 127 8.37 -15.06 -11.09
N PHE A 128 8.15 -14.14 -12.02
CA PHE A 128 8.68 -12.78 -11.96
C PHE A 128 8.37 -12.04 -10.64
N GLY A 129 7.15 -12.19 -10.11
CA GLY A 129 6.78 -11.57 -8.82
C GLY A 129 7.66 -12.00 -7.64
N SER A 130 8.22 -13.21 -7.68
CA SER A 130 9.11 -13.74 -6.64
C SER A 130 10.60 -13.52 -6.93
N THR A 131 10.99 -13.43 -8.21
CA THR A 131 12.40 -13.30 -8.63
C THR A 131 12.84 -11.85 -8.76
N ILE A 132 11.91 -10.91 -8.88
CA ILE A 132 12.20 -9.49 -9.08
C ILE A 132 13.00 -8.85 -7.93
N ASN A 133 12.65 -9.11 -6.68
CA ASN A 133 13.34 -8.52 -5.53
C ASN A 133 14.81 -9.00 -5.43
N PRO A 134 15.10 -10.31 -5.55
CA PRO A 134 16.47 -10.80 -5.72
C PRO A 134 17.21 -10.20 -6.92
N MET A 135 16.55 -10.07 -8.08
CA MET A 135 17.16 -9.49 -9.27
C MET A 135 17.48 -8.00 -9.10
N LEU A 136 16.60 -7.22 -8.50
CA LEU A 136 16.84 -5.81 -8.17
C LEU A 136 18.01 -5.65 -7.21
N SER A 137 18.07 -6.47 -6.15
CA SER A 137 19.20 -6.47 -5.22
C SER A 137 20.52 -6.77 -5.93
N LYS A 138 20.53 -7.79 -6.80
CA LYS A 138 21.73 -8.15 -7.56
C LYS A 138 22.11 -7.07 -8.55
N LEU A 139 21.15 -6.52 -9.29
CA LEU A 139 21.34 -5.41 -10.23
C LEU A 139 21.99 -4.23 -9.51
N PHE A 140 21.41 -3.72 -8.43
CA PHE A 140 21.94 -2.56 -7.71
C PHE A 140 23.27 -2.82 -6.99
N SER A 141 23.63 -4.09 -6.76
CA SER A 141 24.98 -4.42 -6.25
C SER A 141 26.09 -4.18 -7.28
N VAL A 142 25.77 -4.21 -8.59
CA VAL A 142 26.75 -4.11 -9.69
C VAL A 142 26.52 -2.95 -10.65
N TRP A 143 25.29 -2.43 -10.69
CA TRP A 143 24.84 -1.37 -11.58
C TRP A 143 24.60 -0.12 -10.75
N ARG A 144 25.45 0.88 -10.98
CA ARG A 144 25.41 2.20 -10.34
C ARG A 144 25.41 3.24 -11.46
N PRO A 145 24.25 3.57 -12.06
CA PRO A 145 24.19 4.44 -13.23
C PRO A 145 24.66 5.89 -12.98
N ASN A 146 25.05 6.24 -11.76
CA ASN A 146 25.75 7.48 -11.42
C ASN A 146 27.17 7.21 -10.93
N GLY A 147 27.91 6.32 -11.60
CA GLY A 147 29.24 5.93 -11.16
C GLY A 147 30.11 7.13 -10.79
N ASN A 148 30.27 7.38 -9.49
CA ASN A 148 31.48 8.01 -8.97
C ASN A 148 32.62 7.02 -9.27
N ALA A 149 33.08 7.00 -10.52
CA ALA A 149 34.43 6.58 -10.83
C ALA A 149 35.36 7.66 -10.24
N PRO A 150 36.49 7.30 -9.61
CA PRO A 150 37.43 8.29 -9.10
C PRO A 150 37.92 9.12 -10.29
N SER A 151 37.55 10.38 -10.35
CA SER A 151 38.12 11.30 -11.32
C SER A 151 39.59 11.48 -10.99
N SER A 152 40.45 10.91 -11.83
CA SER A 152 41.86 11.25 -11.88
C SER A 152 42.00 12.64 -12.50
N GLN A 153 41.75 13.69 -11.72
CA GLN A 153 42.24 15.05 -11.94
C GLN A 153 42.61 15.66 -10.57
N PRO A 154 43.67 16.48 -10.50
CA PRO A 154 44.37 16.75 -9.27
C PRO A 154 43.47 17.47 -8.27
N ALA A 155 43.45 16.96 -7.05
CA ALA A 155 42.71 17.50 -5.93
C ALA A 155 43.03 18.98 -5.70
N GLY A 156 42.07 19.85 -5.95
CA GLY A 156 41.79 20.92 -5.00
C GLY A 156 41.18 20.25 -3.78
N ALA A 157 41.80 20.41 -2.61
CA ALA A 157 41.42 19.73 -1.38
C ALA A 157 39.93 19.95 -1.06
N VAL A 158 39.13 18.90 -1.25
CA VAL A 158 37.81 18.77 -0.65
C VAL A 158 37.94 17.63 0.35
N ASP A 159 37.67 17.95 1.62
CA ASP A 159 37.85 17.05 2.75
C ASP A 159 37.16 15.70 2.52
N LYS A 160 37.86 14.62 2.87
CA LYS A 160 37.35 13.24 2.80
C LYS A 160 36.02 13.15 3.53
N ALA A 161 34.94 12.85 2.83
CA ALA A 161 33.72 12.34 3.46
C ALA A 161 34.12 11.18 4.40
N ALA A 162 33.70 11.26 5.66
CA ALA A 162 34.11 10.30 6.69
C ALA A 162 33.75 8.87 6.24
N ALA A 163 34.61 7.90 6.55
CA ALA A 163 34.32 6.49 6.24
C ALA A 163 33.05 6.07 6.99
N LEU A 164 31.98 5.76 6.26
CA LEU A 164 30.70 5.37 6.84
C LEU A 164 30.61 3.86 7.04
N LYS A 165 30.09 3.45 8.20
CA LYS A 165 29.81 2.05 8.53
C LYS A 165 28.31 1.80 8.52
N LEU A 166 27.89 0.77 7.78
CA LEU A 166 26.49 0.34 7.76
C LEU A 166 26.06 -0.12 9.16
N TYR A 167 24.97 0.46 9.64
CA TYR A 167 24.26 0.07 10.85
C TYR A 167 22.85 -0.39 10.47
N THR A 168 22.44 -1.56 10.96
CA THR A 168 21.08 -2.06 10.82
C THR A 168 20.44 -2.05 12.20
N LEU A 169 19.22 -1.52 12.30
CA LEU A 169 18.48 -1.51 13.57
C LEU A 169 18.30 -2.95 14.10
N PRO A 170 18.24 -3.15 15.44
CA PRO A 170 18.01 -4.48 16.03
C PRO A 170 16.73 -5.15 15.52
N ASP A 171 15.68 -4.36 15.25
CA ASP A 171 14.41 -4.85 14.71
C ASP A 171 14.43 -5.09 13.19
N ARG A 172 15.54 -4.76 12.51
CA ARG A 172 15.76 -4.86 11.06
C ARG A 172 14.81 -4.02 10.20
N SER A 173 14.10 -3.07 10.81
CA SER A 173 13.14 -2.21 10.11
C SER A 173 13.81 -1.15 9.24
N ALA A 174 15.03 -0.74 9.58
CA ALA A 174 15.82 0.20 8.78
C ALA A 174 17.33 -0.03 8.92
N SER A 175 18.08 0.51 7.97
CA SER A 175 19.54 0.60 8.00
C SER A 175 20.02 1.95 7.50
N VAL A 176 21.17 2.40 8.00
CA VAL A 176 21.84 3.65 7.60
C VAL A 176 23.35 3.47 7.77
N SER A 177 24.15 4.14 6.94
CA SER A 177 25.59 4.21 7.12
C SER A 177 25.95 5.45 7.93
N LEU A 178 26.64 5.28 9.05
CA LEU A 178 27.01 6.37 9.97
C LEU A 178 28.54 6.45 10.14
N PRO A 179 29.10 7.64 10.41
CA PRO A 179 30.50 7.77 10.79
C PRO A 179 30.80 7.03 12.11
N GLU A 180 32.08 6.74 12.32
CA GLU A 180 32.52 6.20 13.61
C GLU A 180 32.21 7.19 14.75
N GLY A 181 31.86 6.65 15.93
CA GLY A 181 31.53 7.44 17.12
C GLY A 181 30.09 7.96 17.19
N TRP A 182 29.27 7.74 16.15
CA TRP A 182 27.85 8.07 16.17
C TRP A 182 27.04 7.09 17.02
N ASN A 183 26.13 7.62 17.83
CA ASN A 183 25.26 6.85 18.71
C ASN A 183 23.83 6.85 18.18
N VAL A 184 23.29 5.66 17.90
CA VAL A 184 21.88 5.47 17.54
C VAL A 184 21.02 5.54 18.81
N LEU A 185 19.99 6.38 18.80
CA LEU A 185 19.14 6.63 19.95
C LEU A 185 18.13 5.49 20.18
N PRO A 186 17.75 5.20 21.45
CA PRO A 186 16.80 4.13 21.77
C PRO A 186 15.42 4.27 21.14
N ALA A 187 15.02 5.49 20.78
CA ALA A 187 13.75 5.76 20.12
C ALA A 187 13.72 5.31 18.63
N SER A 188 14.83 4.78 18.11
CA SER A 188 14.89 4.23 16.74
C SER A 188 14.21 2.86 16.65
N GLY A 189 13.48 2.62 15.56
CA GLY A 189 12.67 1.42 15.35
C GLY A 189 11.54 1.69 14.36
N GLY A 190 10.87 0.64 13.88
CA GLY A 190 9.67 0.78 13.04
C GLY A 190 9.90 1.54 11.72
N GLY A 191 11.13 1.53 11.21
CA GLY A 191 11.51 2.23 9.99
C GLY A 191 12.07 3.64 10.22
N THR A 192 12.28 4.05 11.47
CA THR A 192 12.88 5.34 11.84
C THR A 192 14.26 5.15 12.47
N VAL A 193 15.24 5.94 12.03
CA VAL A 193 16.57 6.00 12.67
C VAL A 193 16.81 7.39 13.22
N MET A 194 17.14 7.48 14.50
CA MET A 194 17.64 8.69 15.14
C MET A 194 19.05 8.45 15.65
N ALA A 195 19.99 9.32 15.33
CA ALA A 195 21.37 9.18 15.77
C ALA A 195 22.02 10.54 16.07
N GLN A 196 23.02 10.54 16.95
CA GLN A 196 23.79 11.73 17.32
C GLN A 196 25.29 11.48 17.16
N GLY A 197 25.97 12.44 16.57
CA GLY A 197 27.42 12.52 16.47
C GLY A 197 28.06 13.08 17.74
N PRO A 198 29.37 12.85 17.93
CA PRO A 198 30.11 13.30 19.12
C PRO A 198 30.25 14.83 19.22
N ASP A 199 30.12 15.52 18.10
CA ASP A 199 30.31 16.96 17.93
C ASP A 199 29.04 17.78 18.21
N GLY A 200 27.90 17.10 18.37
CA GLY A 200 26.57 17.69 18.52
C GLY A 200 25.69 17.57 17.28
N SER A 201 26.20 16.99 16.18
CA SER A 201 25.40 16.67 15.01
C SER A 201 24.35 15.61 15.30
N ALA A 202 23.23 15.65 14.59
CA ALA A 202 22.14 14.73 14.77
C ALA A 202 21.41 14.46 13.45
N VAL A 203 20.83 13.26 13.33
CA VAL A 203 19.94 12.90 12.24
C VAL A 203 18.67 12.24 12.78
N ALA A 204 17.53 12.51 12.15
CA ALA A 204 16.33 11.70 12.28
C ALA A 204 15.77 11.39 10.90
N LEU A 205 15.73 10.10 10.57
CA LEU A 205 15.48 9.60 9.23
C LEU A 205 14.19 8.78 9.24
N GLY A 206 13.28 9.09 8.33
CA GLY A 206 11.98 8.42 8.26
C GLY A 206 11.12 8.67 9.49
N TYR A 207 11.25 9.85 10.11
CA TYR A 207 10.49 10.20 11.31
C TYR A 207 9.04 10.54 10.95
N PRO A 208 8.04 9.80 11.48
CA PRO A 208 6.65 9.98 11.10
C PRO A 208 5.93 11.04 11.94
N TYR A 209 5.15 11.90 11.27
CA TYR A 209 4.09 12.70 11.89
C TYR A 209 2.75 12.29 11.29
N LEU A 210 1.97 11.52 12.04
CA LEU A 210 0.60 11.19 11.67
C LEU A 210 -0.33 12.33 12.10
N ALA A 211 -0.97 12.96 11.12
CA ALA A 211 -1.87 14.08 11.34
C ALA A 211 -3.28 13.78 10.81
N SER A 212 -4.28 14.49 11.34
CA SER A 212 -5.68 14.43 10.93
C SER A 212 -6.08 15.78 10.33
N ASP A 213 -6.50 15.75 9.08
CA ASP A 213 -6.86 16.92 8.29
C ASP A 213 -8.10 17.61 8.86
N THR A 214 -7.93 18.80 9.43
CA THR A 214 -9.03 19.60 9.99
C THR A 214 -10.01 20.10 8.93
N ASN A 215 -9.65 20.02 7.64
CA ASN A 215 -10.57 20.30 6.53
C ASN A 215 -11.51 19.11 6.24
N ASN A 216 -11.25 17.93 6.79
CA ASN A 216 -12.12 16.77 6.66
C ASN A 216 -13.31 16.85 7.65
N PRO A 217 -14.57 16.65 7.18
CA PRO A 217 -15.75 16.67 8.05
C PRO A 217 -15.71 15.66 9.21
N SER A 218 -15.19 14.46 8.98
CA SER A 218 -15.08 13.41 10.01
C SER A 218 -14.09 13.80 11.12
N VAL A 219 -13.00 14.46 10.76
CA VAL A 219 -12.02 14.99 11.71
C VAL A 219 -12.64 16.12 12.53
N ARG A 220 -13.40 17.03 11.91
CA ARG A 220 -14.12 18.09 12.65
C ARG A 220 -15.13 17.52 13.65
N GLN A 221 -15.86 16.47 13.27
CA GLN A 221 -16.78 15.75 14.18
C GLN A 221 -16.01 15.16 15.39
N THR A 222 -14.84 14.57 15.13
CA THR A 222 -13.97 13.99 16.17
C THR A 222 -13.49 15.08 17.14
N MET A 223 -13.02 16.22 16.62
CA MET A 223 -12.60 17.36 17.44
C MET A 223 -13.75 17.93 18.27
N ALA A 224 -14.95 18.07 17.68
CA ALA A 224 -16.13 18.52 18.43
C ALA A 224 -16.49 17.55 19.58
N THR A 225 -16.29 16.25 19.37
CA THR A 225 -16.51 15.23 20.42
C THR A 225 -15.48 15.36 21.56
N LEU A 226 -14.21 15.58 21.23
CA LEU A 226 -13.14 15.85 22.20
C LEU A 226 -13.42 17.11 23.04
N GLN A 227 -13.87 18.19 22.39
CA GLN A 227 -14.23 19.44 23.06
C GLN A 227 -15.37 19.26 24.07
N ARG A 228 -16.35 18.39 23.76
CA ARG A 228 -17.45 18.02 24.66
C ARG A 228 -17.05 17.03 25.76
N GLY A 229 -15.80 16.61 25.80
CA GLY A 229 -15.28 15.69 26.81
C GLY A 229 -15.31 14.21 26.45
N GLY A 230 -15.82 13.85 25.27
CA GLY A 230 -15.71 12.49 24.75
C GLY A 230 -14.28 12.16 24.30
N LEU A 231 -13.96 10.87 24.13
CA LEU A 231 -12.68 10.39 23.56
C LEU A 231 -11.39 10.81 24.30
N ARG A 232 -11.47 11.46 25.47
CA ARG A 232 -10.30 11.97 26.22
C ARG A 232 -9.26 10.93 26.60
N ASN A 233 -9.66 9.67 26.77
CA ASN A 233 -8.78 8.56 27.16
C ASN A 233 -8.40 7.67 25.95
N THR A 234 -8.42 8.22 24.74
CA THR A 234 -8.14 7.48 23.50
C THR A 234 -6.98 8.12 22.74
N SER A 235 -6.45 7.41 21.75
CA SER A 235 -5.40 7.94 20.86
C SER A 235 -5.80 9.23 20.14
N TYR A 236 -7.11 9.47 19.95
CA TYR A 236 -7.62 10.71 19.36
C TYR A 236 -7.28 11.94 20.22
N ALA A 237 -7.22 11.82 21.55
CA ALA A 237 -6.88 12.95 22.43
C ALA A 237 -5.42 13.42 22.27
N HIS A 238 -4.54 12.56 21.77
CA HIS A 238 -3.11 12.82 21.57
C HIS A 238 -2.73 12.92 20.09
N ALA A 239 -3.72 12.92 19.18
CA ALA A 239 -3.49 13.03 17.75
C ALA A 239 -3.06 14.46 17.35
N LEU A 240 -2.33 14.57 16.24
CA LEU A 240 -2.00 15.85 15.63
C LEU A 240 -3.15 16.27 14.73
N TYR A 241 -3.82 17.38 15.04
CA TYR A 241 -4.91 17.94 14.22
C TYR A 241 -4.39 19.17 13.47
N TYR A 242 -4.21 19.04 12.15
CA TYR A 242 -3.62 20.09 11.32
C TYR A 242 -4.22 20.06 9.89
N PRO A 243 -4.49 21.20 9.25
CA PRO A 243 -5.08 21.22 7.91
C PRO A 243 -4.11 20.69 6.84
N TYR A 244 -4.61 19.80 5.99
CA TYR A 244 -3.86 19.36 4.81
C TYR A 244 -3.89 20.44 3.71
N GLY A 245 -2.81 20.51 2.92
CA GLY A 245 -2.73 21.36 1.72
C GLY A 245 -1.89 22.63 1.87
N GLY A 246 -1.47 22.98 3.09
CA GLY A 246 -0.60 24.13 3.34
C GLY A 246 0.84 23.98 2.80
N ASP A 247 1.62 25.04 3.01
CA ASP A 247 3.08 25.11 2.81
C ASP A 247 3.81 24.03 3.64
N LEU A 248 4.78 23.33 3.05
CA LEU A 248 5.37 22.16 3.70
C LEU A 248 6.35 22.54 4.81
N GLY A 249 7.06 23.65 4.65
CA GLY A 249 7.94 24.19 5.68
C GLY A 249 7.16 24.58 6.92
N ARG A 250 6.08 25.35 6.76
CA ARG A 250 5.20 25.71 7.87
C ARG A 250 4.56 24.49 8.51
N THR A 251 4.10 23.54 7.70
CA THR A 251 3.53 22.27 8.18
C THR A 251 4.53 21.49 9.02
N PHE A 252 5.79 21.40 8.58
CA PHE A 252 6.84 20.73 9.34
C PHE A 252 7.09 21.41 10.69
N GLU A 253 7.25 22.74 10.70
CA GLU A 253 7.45 23.53 11.92
C GLU A 253 6.30 23.29 12.92
N ASP A 254 5.06 23.49 12.49
CA ASP A 254 3.89 23.38 13.36
C ASP A 254 3.71 21.94 13.88
N LEU A 255 3.87 20.92 13.03
CA LEU A 255 3.76 19.52 13.46
C LEU A 255 4.86 19.11 14.43
N LEU A 256 6.10 19.59 14.25
CA LEU A 256 7.19 19.35 15.19
C LEU A 256 6.89 19.98 16.55
N GLN A 257 6.42 21.24 16.59
CA GLN A 257 6.03 21.87 17.86
C GLN A 257 4.88 21.14 18.55
N MET A 258 3.85 20.73 17.79
CA MET A 258 2.71 19.99 18.32
C MET A 258 3.14 18.63 18.86
N ALA A 259 4.01 17.91 18.16
CA ALA A 259 4.52 16.61 18.60
C ALA A 259 5.32 16.75 19.90
N ARG A 260 6.21 17.74 19.99
CA ARG A 260 6.98 18.04 21.22
C ARG A 260 6.07 18.38 22.38
N LYS A 261 5.06 19.23 22.16
CA LYS A 261 4.05 19.55 23.18
C LYS A 261 3.31 18.30 23.66
N ASN A 262 2.91 17.41 22.76
CA ASN A 262 2.24 16.15 23.13
C ASN A 262 3.16 15.20 23.91
N GLN A 263 4.47 15.32 23.75
CA GLN A 263 5.49 14.57 24.49
C GLN A 263 5.95 15.29 25.78
N GLY A 264 5.42 16.48 26.08
CA GLY A 264 5.84 17.28 27.24
C GLY A 264 7.22 17.92 27.08
N GLU A 265 7.75 17.98 25.87
CA GLU A 265 9.05 18.58 25.57
C GLU A 265 8.94 20.10 25.37
N ALA A 266 10.00 20.84 25.70
CA ALA A 266 10.09 22.27 25.44
C ALA A 266 10.06 22.57 23.93
N PRO A 267 9.44 23.68 23.51
CA PRO A 267 9.43 24.09 22.10
C PRO A 267 10.85 24.38 21.61
N VAL A 268 11.09 24.16 20.32
CA VAL A 268 12.38 24.45 19.67
C VAL A 268 12.30 25.72 18.85
N ALA A 269 13.41 26.45 18.69
CA ALA A 269 13.42 27.58 17.76
C ALA A 269 13.77 27.07 16.36
N ILE A 270 12.88 27.26 15.39
CA ILE A 270 13.11 26.84 14.00
C ILE A 270 12.98 28.05 13.11
N LYS A 271 13.93 28.22 12.19
CA LYS A 271 13.86 29.24 11.14
C LYS A 271 14.15 28.59 9.81
N ILE A 272 13.11 28.41 8.99
CA ILE A 272 13.25 27.93 7.62
C ILE A 272 13.66 29.11 6.74
N SER A 273 14.81 29.00 6.08
CA SER A 273 15.35 30.02 5.18
C SER A 273 15.01 29.75 3.72
N SER A 274 14.83 28.49 3.34
CA SER A 274 14.38 28.13 2.00
C SER A 274 13.55 26.86 2.00
N GLU A 275 12.60 26.84 1.07
CA GLU A 275 11.77 25.70 0.73
C GLU A 275 11.87 25.47 -0.77
N THR A 276 12.22 24.26 -1.17
CA THR A 276 12.30 23.86 -2.59
C THR A 276 11.44 22.63 -2.80
N ALA A 277 10.39 22.75 -3.60
CA ALA A 277 9.55 21.62 -3.96
C ALA A 277 10.40 20.52 -4.63
N MET A 278 10.23 19.28 -4.16
CA MET A 278 10.92 18.12 -4.73
C MET A 278 9.99 17.37 -5.67
N PRO A 279 10.38 17.15 -6.93
CA PRO A 279 9.60 16.33 -7.84
C PRO A 279 9.65 14.88 -7.34
N VAL A 280 8.51 14.36 -6.90
CA VAL A 280 8.36 12.98 -6.46
C VAL A 280 7.25 12.31 -7.26
N SER A 281 7.42 11.03 -7.57
CA SER A 281 6.38 10.27 -8.28
C SER A 281 5.20 9.96 -7.35
N GLY A 282 3.99 10.05 -7.89
CA GLY A 282 2.77 9.72 -7.17
C GLY A 282 2.12 10.94 -6.52
N ALA A 283 1.31 10.70 -5.49
CA ALA A 283 0.50 11.73 -4.85
C ALA A 283 1.20 12.42 -3.66
N LEU A 284 2.46 12.07 -3.36
CA LEU A 284 3.20 12.70 -2.27
C LEU A 284 3.55 14.14 -2.61
N ARG A 285 3.46 15.03 -1.63
CA ARG A 285 4.00 16.40 -1.71
C ARG A 285 5.28 16.43 -0.90
N CYS A 286 6.42 16.66 -1.55
CA CYS A 286 7.70 16.74 -0.86
C CYS A 286 8.37 18.07 -1.09
N ALA A 287 9.08 18.55 -0.07
CA ALA A 287 9.95 19.71 -0.17
C ALA A 287 11.27 19.46 0.58
N HIS A 288 12.32 20.04 0.03
CA HIS A 288 13.59 20.20 0.70
C HIS A 288 13.57 21.53 1.44
N LEU A 289 13.73 21.47 2.76
CA LEU A 289 13.71 22.59 3.68
C LEU A 289 15.12 22.81 4.21
N HIS A 290 15.63 24.02 4.06
CA HIS A 290 16.90 24.42 4.64
C HIS A 290 16.67 25.59 5.60
N GLY A 291 17.34 25.54 6.74
CA GLY A 291 17.15 26.51 7.80
C GLY A 291 18.07 26.28 8.97
N GLN A 292 17.63 26.77 10.13
CA GLN A 292 18.35 26.57 11.38
C GLN A 292 17.39 26.11 12.48
N ILE A 293 17.93 25.34 13.41
CA ILE A 293 17.19 24.83 14.58
C ILE A 293 18.01 25.00 15.86
N ASP A 294 17.36 25.49 16.91
CA ASP A 294 17.84 25.41 18.30
C ASP A 294 17.03 24.37 19.04
N ALA A 295 17.68 23.28 19.45
CA ALA A 295 17.07 22.26 20.29
C ALA A 295 16.86 22.73 21.75
N GLN A 296 17.36 23.93 22.11
CA GLN A 296 17.43 24.46 23.46
C GLN A 296 18.14 23.54 24.46
N ASP A 297 19.09 22.74 23.96
CA ASP A 297 19.88 21.79 24.74
C ASP A 297 21.23 22.36 25.21
N GLY A 298 21.40 23.68 25.10
CA GLY A 298 22.63 24.40 25.45
C GLY A 298 23.77 24.25 24.43
N LYS A 299 23.58 23.50 23.34
CA LYS A 299 24.59 23.34 22.27
C LYS A 299 24.48 24.39 21.15
N GLY A 300 23.47 25.25 21.23
CA GLY A 300 23.25 26.38 20.33
C GLY A 300 22.64 25.99 18.98
N MET A 301 22.58 26.99 18.09
CA MET A 301 21.98 26.87 16.76
C MET A 301 22.71 25.86 15.87
N ARG A 302 21.92 25.11 15.11
CA ARG A 302 22.38 24.12 14.12
C ARG A 302 21.84 24.46 12.74
N GLU A 303 22.64 24.23 11.71
CA GLU A 303 22.15 24.14 10.33
C GLU A 303 21.20 22.95 10.25
N MET A 304 20.00 23.18 9.74
CA MET A 304 18.98 22.15 9.52
C MET A 304 18.80 21.94 8.03
N ASN A 305 18.90 20.68 7.60
CA ASN A 305 18.51 20.25 6.27
C ASN A 305 17.49 19.11 6.39
N THR A 306 16.30 19.31 5.82
CA THR A 306 15.18 18.38 5.94
C THR A 306 14.53 18.09 4.59
N VAL A 307 14.39 16.82 4.22
CA VAL A 307 13.37 16.40 3.25
C VAL A 307 12.09 16.10 4.01
N PHE A 308 11.02 16.82 3.70
CA PHE A 308 9.71 16.64 4.31
C PHE A 308 8.69 16.24 3.25
N CYS A 309 8.02 15.10 3.47
CA CYS A 309 7.05 14.55 2.54
C CYS A 309 5.70 14.35 3.23
N SER A 310 4.61 14.69 2.56
CA SER A 310 3.23 14.53 3.03
C SER A 310 2.43 13.67 2.06
N SER A 311 1.71 12.68 2.58
CA SER A 311 0.79 11.85 1.80
C SER A 311 -0.57 12.54 1.64
N PRO A 312 -1.33 12.22 0.58
CA PRO A 312 -2.72 12.64 0.53
C PRO A 312 -3.50 12.07 1.74
N PRO A 313 -4.52 12.77 2.24
CA PRO A 313 -5.40 12.25 3.27
C PRO A 313 -6.16 11.00 2.81
N GLY A 314 -6.27 10.03 3.71
CA GLY A 314 -7.15 8.89 3.55
C GLY A 314 -8.64 9.25 3.73
N PRO A 315 -9.56 8.29 3.54
CA PRO A 315 -11.01 8.53 3.63
C PRO A 315 -11.46 9.17 4.96
N HIS A 316 -10.79 8.84 6.06
CA HIS A 316 -11.08 9.36 7.40
C HIS A 316 -10.28 10.62 7.75
N GLY A 317 -9.60 11.24 6.78
CA GLY A 317 -8.86 12.50 6.95
C GLY A 317 -7.47 12.35 7.57
N SER A 318 -7.03 11.15 7.96
CA SER A 318 -5.65 10.93 8.41
C SER A 318 -4.67 11.00 7.24
N TYR A 319 -3.55 11.70 7.41
CA TYR A 319 -2.46 11.75 6.45
C TYR A 319 -1.10 11.60 7.15
N MET A 320 -0.16 10.97 6.47
CA MET A 320 1.17 10.70 7.00
C MET A 320 2.15 11.74 6.49
N ASN A 321 2.99 12.26 7.38
CA ASN A 321 4.15 13.04 7.01
C ASN A 321 5.42 12.32 7.44
N LEU A 322 6.46 12.40 6.62
CA LEU A 322 7.76 11.80 6.89
C LEU A 322 8.83 12.89 6.78
N ALA A 323 9.61 13.04 7.85
CA ALA A 323 10.78 13.90 7.88
C ALA A 323 12.07 13.08 7.82
N TYR A 324 13.00 13.55 7.02
CA TYR A 324 14.38 13.08 6.95
C TYR A 324 15.24 14.30 7.16
N HIS A 325 15.64 14.54 8.41
CA HIS A 325 16.35 15.75 8.77
C HIS A 325 17.71 15.47 9.38
N THR A 326 18.61 16.40 9.13
CA THR A 326 19.94 16.48 9.69
C THR A 326 20.09 17.84 10.36
N ALA A 327 20.82 17.85 11.47
CA ALA A 327 21.08 19.05 12.25
C ALA A 327 22.57 19.06 12.64
N VAL A 328 23.32 20.04 12.14
CA VAL A 328 24.78 20.15 12.35
C VAL A 328 25.10 21.46 13.06
N PRO A 329 25.92 21.49 14.12
CA PRO A 329 26.37 22.74 14.73
C PRO A 329 26.95 23.68 13.66
N LEU A 330 26.56 24.97 13.66
CA LEU A 330 26.94 25.90 12.58
C LEU A 330 28.44 25.96 12.29
N ARG A 331 29.28 25.78 13.33
CA ARG A 331 30.75 25.74 13.20
C ARG A 331 31.29 24.58 12.35
N PHE A 332 30.51 23.52 12.16
CA PHE A 332 30.86 22.31 11.40
C PHE A 332 30.02 22.13 10.13
N ALA A 333 29.06 23.02 9.88
CA ALA A 333 28.07 22.87 8.80
C ALA A 333 28.73 22.64 7.42
N ASP A 334 29.68 23.49 7.03
CA ASP A 334 30.33 23.35 5.71
C ASP A 334 31.20 22.09 5.61
N GLN A 335 31.83 21.67 6.71
CA GLN A 335 32.68 20.49 6.75
C GLN A 335 31.86 19.19 6.73
N GLU A 336 30.71 19.17 7.40
CA GLU A 336 29.91 17.95 7.57
C GLU A 336 28.78 17.81 6.55
N ARG A 337 28.46 18.84 5.75
CA ARG A 337 27.34 18.80 4.78
C ARG A 337 27.42 17.58 3.86
N GLY A 338 28.59 17.30 3.28
CA GLY A 338 28.79 16.11 2.44
C GLY A 338 28.65 14.78 3.19
N THR A 339 29.03 14.74 4.46
CA THR A 339 28.82 13.56 5.32
C THR A 339 27.33 13.37 5.62
N MET A 340 26.60 14.45 5.94
CA MET A 340 25.15 14.40 6.19
C MET A 340 24.36 13.95 4.94
N GLU A 341 24.73 14.43 3.76
CA GLU A 341 24.17 13.97 2.49
C GLU A 341 24.41 12.48 2.26
N ALA A 342 25.62 11.99 2.55
CA ALA A 342 25.95 10.58 2.42
C ALA A 342 25.18 9.70 3.44
N ILE A 343 24.97 10.18 4.67
CA ILE A 343 24.11 9.52 5.67
C ILE A 343 22.68 9.42 5.13
N LEU A 344 22.09 10.54 4.67
CA LEU A 344 20.73 10.57 4.10
C LEU A 344 20.59 9.61 2.92
N ALA A 345 21.54 9.60 1.99
CA ALA A 345 21.51 8.75 0.81
C ALA A 345 21.66 7.25 1.13
N SER A 346 22.27 6.91 2.26
CA SER A 346 22.45 5.51 2.69
C SER A 346 21.23 4.93 3.41
N PHE A 347 20.25 5.75 3.75
CA PHE A 347 19.09 5.33 4.52
C PHE A 347 18.19 4.39 3.71
N ASN A 348 17.89 3.23 4.30
CA ASN A 348 17.00 2.24 3.71
C ASN A 348 16.01 1.73 4.74
N VAL A 349 14.74 1.59 4.33
CA VAL A 349 13.65 1.05 5.16
C VAL A 349 13.22 -0.29 4.60
N ASN A 350 13.20 -1.30 5.46
CA ASN A 350 12.65 -2.61 5.15
C ASN A 350 11.13 -2.59 5.34
N GLN A 351 10.41 -2.21 4.29
CA GLN A 351 8.95 -2.07 4.31
C GLN A 351 8.22 -3.38 4.69
N ALA A 352 8.79 -4.55 4.38
CA ALA A 352 8.17 -5.82 4.77
C ALA A 352 8.15 -6.02 6.28
N ILE A 353 9.23 -5.62 6.97
CA ILE A 353 9.31 -5.68 8.43
C ILE A 353 8.39 -4.64 9.06
N VAL A 354 8.43 -3.39 8.57
CA VAL A 354 7.56 -2.32 9.07
C VAL A 354 6.08 -2.72 8.92
N GLN A 355 5.69 -3.24 7.76
CA GLN A 355 4.31 -3.69 7.54
C GLN A 355 3.95 -4.89 8.42
N SER A 356 4.86 -5.85 8.59
CA SER A 356 4.65 -7.00 9.50
C SER A 356 4.44 -6.55 10.94
N GLN A 357 5.24 -5.59 11.42
CA GLN A 357 5.10 -5.02 12.77
C GLN A 357 3.78 -4.26 12.91
N ALA A 358 3.43 -3.41 11.94
CA ALA A 358 2.16 -2.68 11.93
C ALA A 358 0.96 -3.64 11.97
N ASN A 359 0.98 -4.71 11.17
CA ASN A 359 -0.06 -5.74 11.18
C ASN A 359 -0.15 -6.46 12.52
N ALA A 360 0.99 -6.79 13.15
CA ALA A 360 1.02 -7.42 14.45
C ALA A 360 0.43 -6.52 15.56
N ILE A 361 0.71 -5.21 15.51
CA ILE A 361 0.14 -4.21 16.42
C ILE A 361 -1.37 -4.07 16.21
N ALA A 362 -1.83 -4.08 14.95
CA ALA A 362 -3.25 -3.93 14.63
C ALA A 362 -4.09 -5.20 14.88
N ALA A 363 -3.47 -6.38 14.86
CA ALA A 363 -4.18 -7.67 14.91
C ALA A 363 -5.14 -7.82 16.11
N PRO A 364 -4.79 -7.45 17.37
CA PRO A 364 -5.70 -7.56 18.51
C PRO A 364 -6.95 -6.67 18.36
N ALA A 365 -6.78 -5.45 17.85
CA ALA A 365 -7.89 -4.53 17.63
C ALA A 365 -8.84 -5.05 16.54
N ILE A 366 -8.30 -5.57 15.44
CA ILE A 366 -9.09 -6.21 14.37
C ILE A 366 -9.85 -7.42 14.92
N ALA A 367 -9.21 -8.26 15.73
CA ALA A 367 -9.86 -9.41 16.36
C ALA A 367 -11.03 -9.00 17.27
N ALA A 368 -10.86 -7.93 18.06
CA ALA A 368 -11.91 -7.39 18.91
C ALA A 368 -13.11 -6.87 18.09
N ILE A 369 -12.85 -6.15 16.99
CA ILE A 369 -13.91 -5.67 16.07
C ILE A 369 -14.70 -6.85 15.49
N HIS A 370 -14.02 -7.92 15.06
CA HIS A 370 -14.69 -9.12 14.56
C HIS A 370 -15.55 -9.80 15.63
N GLN A 371 -15.09 -9.82 16.88
CA GLN A 371 -15.88 -10.37 17.98
C GLN A 371 -17.15 -9.55 18.24
N ILE A 372 -17.05 -8.23 18.27
CA ILE A 372 -18.21 -7.33 18.41
C ILE A 372 -19.19 -7.56 17.25
N GLY A 373 -18.69 -7.68 16.01
CA GLY A 373 -19.51 -7.97 14.85
C GLY A 373 -20.28 -9.30 14.97
N ARG A 374 -19.62 -10.37 15.46
CA ARG A 374 -20.29 -11.65 15.72
C ARG A 374 -21.37 -11.55 16.78
N GLN A 375 -21.10 -10.81 17.87
CA GLN A 375 -22.08 -10.62 18.93
C GLN A 375 -23.30 -9.83 18.44
N ALA A 376 -23.09 -8.75 17.67
CA ALA A 376 -24.17 -7.97 17.09
C ALA A 376 -25.02 -8.80 16.10
N ALA A 377 -24.37 -9.63 15.26
CA ALA A 377 -25.07 -10.52 14.36
C ALA A 377 -25.93 -11.57 15.10
N GLN A 378 -25.40 -12.14 16.19
CA GLN A 378 -26.16 -13.07 17.03
C GLN A 378 -27.36 -12.39 17.68
N GLN A 379 -27.17 -11.21 18.26
CA GLN A 379 -28.25 -10.43 18.88
C GLN A 379 -29.38 -10.11 17.88
N ALA A 380 -29.04 -9.77 16.64
CA ALA A 380 -30.02 -9.54 15.59
C ALA A 380 -30.78 -10.82 15.24
N ALA A 381 -30.10 -11.96 15.11
CA ALA A 381 -30.74 -13.25 14.84
C ALA A 381 -31.69 -13.67 15.97
N ASP A 382 -31.27 -13.51 17.23
CA ASP A 382 -32.09 -13.83 18.40
C ASP A 382 -33.34 -12.92 18.46
N ALA A 383 -33.19 -11.64 18.13
CA ALA A 383 -34.32 -10.70 18.07
C ALA A 383 -35.34 -11.09 16.99
N HIS A 384 -34.89 -11.46 15.79
CA HIS A 384 -35.77 -11.94 14.72
C HIS A 384 -36.48 -13.24 15.10
N ALA A 385 -35.77 -14.20 15.70
CA ALA A 385 -36.38 -15.44 16.17
C ALA A 385 -37.46 -15.19 17.25
N ALA A 386 -37.22 -14.23 18.15
CA ALA A 386 -38.21 -13.82 19.14
C ALA A 386 -39.45 -13.14 18.52
N GLU A 387 -39.24 -12.30 17.50
CA GLU A 387 -40.31 -11.66 16.73
C GLU A 387 -41.17 -12.68 15.99
N ASP A 388 -40.56 -13.64 15.29
CA ASP A 388 -41.26 -14.73 14.60
C ASP A 388 -42.08 -15.59 15.58
N ALA A 389 -41.50 -15.93 16.73
CA ALA A 389 -42.19 -16.68 17.77
C ALA A 389 -43.38 -15.89 18.35
N HIS A 390 -43.22 -14.56 18.52
CA HIS A 390 -44.30 -13.69 18.95
C HIS A 390 -45.44 -13.64 17.92
N ASN A 391 -45.11 -13.41 16.65
CA ASN A 391 -46.10 -13.35 15.56
C ASN A 391 -46.87 -14.67 15.43
N ALA A 392 -46.18 -15.81 15.47
CA ALA A 392 -46.84 -17.13 15.45
C ALA A 392 -47.76 -17.35 16.66
N ALA A 393 -47.42 -16.81 17.84
CA ALA A 393 -48.28 -16.89 19.02
C ALA A 393 -49.53 -15.99 18.88
N VAL A 394 -49.40 -14.80 18.29
CA VAL A 394 -50.52 -13.90 18.00
C VAL A 394 -51.46 -14.53 16.97
N GLU A 395 -50.94 -15.08 15.88
CA GLU A 395 -51.75 -15.74 14.84
C GLU A 395 -52.54 -16.93 15.41
N LYS A 396 -51.90 -17.77 16.24
CA LYS A 396 -52.60 -18.87 16.94
C LYS A 396 -53.71 -18.37 17.85
N ARG A 397 -53.49 -17.25 18.54
CA ARG A 397 -54.50 -16.65 19.42
C ARG A 397 -55.68 -16.11 18.62
N TRP A 398 -55.44 -15.42 17.51
CA TRP A 398 -56.50 -14.93 16.63
C TRP A 398 -57.31 -16.08 16.05
N ASP A 399 -56.64 -17.14 15.56
CA ASP A 399 -57.31 -18.33 15.04
C ASP A 399 -58.23 -18.99 16.08
N ALA A 400 -57.77 -19.15 17.32
CA ALA A 400 -58.58 -19.68 18.41
C ALA A 400 -59.78 -18.78 18.76
N GLN A 401 -59.59 -17.46 18.72
CA GLN A 401 -60.67 -16.50 18.96
C GLN A 401 -61.72 -16.55 17.84
N ASP A 402 -61.30 -16.63 16.58
CA ASP A 402 -62.19 -16.72 15.43
C ASP A 402 -63.03 -18.01 15.49
N LYS A 403 -62.42 -19.16 15.79
CA LYS A 403 -63.14 -20.42 16.04
C LYS A 403 -64.20 -20.29 17.14
N SER A 404 -63.82 -19.66 18.27
CA SER A 404 -64.75 -19.47 19.38
C SER A 404 -65.90 -18.53 19.02
N ASN A 405 -65.62 -17.46 18.27
CA ASN A 405 -66.63 -16.53 17.78
C ASN A 405 -67.60 -17.23 16.83
N GLN A 406 -67.09 -18.07 15.92
CA GLN A 406 -67.94 -18.85 15.02
C GLN A 406 -68.81 -19.85 15.77
N ALA A 407 -68.25 -20.57 16.75
CA ALA A 407 -69.03 -21.50 17.55
C ALA A 407 -70.16 -20.78 18.33
N PHE A 408 -69.88 -19.59 18.86
CA PHE A 408 -70.89 -18.76 19.50
C PHE A 408 -71.96 -18.27 18.52
N SER A 409 -71.56 -17.87 17.30
CA SER A 409 -72.49 -17.50 16.22
C SER A 409 -73.42 -18.66 15.85
N ASN A 410 -72.86 -19.84 15.61
CA ASN A 410 -73.61 -21.07 15.32
C ASN A 410 -74.60 -21.40 16.43
N TYR A 411 -74.20 -21.26 17.70
CA TYR A 411 -75.09 -21.45 18.84
C TYR A 411 -76.27 -20.46 18.84
N LEU A 412 -76.02 -19.16 18.60
CA LEU A 412 -77.07 -18.14 18.55
C LEU A 412 -78.04 -18.35 17.37
N LEU A 413 -77.51 -18.86 16.25
CA LEU A 413 -78.28 -19.13 15.04
C LEU A 413 -78.91 -20.53 15.04
N ASP A 414 -78.74 -21.37 16.06
CA ASP A 414 -79.23 -22.76 16.04
C ASP A 414 -78.71 -23.57 14.83
N GLN A 415 -77.40 -23.40 14.56
CA GLN A 415 -76.68 -24.08 13.48
C GLN A 415 -75.55 -24.96 14.05
N THR A 416 -75.19 -26.02 13.31
CA THR A 416 -74.09 -26.92 13.64
C THR A 416 -73.29 -27.25 12.39
N VAL A 417 -71.97 -27.42 12.57
CA VAL A 417 -71.07 -27.91 11.53
C VAL A 417 -71.11 -29.43 11.51
N ILE A 418 -71.31 -30.01 10.34
CA ILE A 418 -71.21 -31.46 10.10
C ILE A 418 -70.11 -31.75 9.09
N GLN A 419 -69.44 -32.90 9.24
CA GLN A 419 -68.47 -33.45 8.30
C GLN A 419 -69.15 -34.53 7.45
N ASP A 420 -69.02 -34.46 6.13
CA ASP A 420 -69.34 -35.55 5.21
C ASP A 420 -68.08 -36.41 5.01
N ASN A 421 -68.04 -37.59 5.62
CA ASN A 421 -66.91 -38.53 5.61
C ASN A 421 -66.63 -39.11 4.22
N GLN A 422 -67.59 -39.09 3.30
CA GLN A 422 -67.39 -39.58 1.92
C GLN A 422 -66.76 -38.50 1.03
N LEU A 423 -67.18 -37.24 1.23
CA LEU A 423 -66.66 -36.10 0.46
C LEU A 423 -65.46 -35.42 1.14
N ASN A 424 -65.17 -35.77 2.39
CA ASN A 424 -64.17 -35.13 3.24
C ASN A 424 -64.35 -33.60 3.26
N ALA A 425 -65.60 -33.16 3.47
CA ALA A 425 -66.00 -31.76 3.44
C ALA A 425 -66.81 -31.39 4.68
N HIS A 426 -66.67 -30.15 5.13
CA HIS A 426 -67.47 -29.59 6.21
C HIS A 426 -68.60 -28.70 5.65
N GLY A 427 -69.70 -28.63 6.38
CA GLY A 427 -70.79 -27.71 6.08
C GLY A 427 -71.52 -27.27 7.34
N THR A 428 -71.85 -25.99 7.42
CA THR A 428 -72.71 -25.42 8.47
C THR A 428 -74.16 -25.50 8.02
N VAL A 429 -75.01 -26.19 8.79
CA VAL A 429 -76.44 -26.34 8.52
C VAL A 429 -77.26 -26.10 9.80
N TRP A 430 -78.57 -25.86 9.68
CA TRP A 430 -79.46 -25.75 10.84
C TRP A 430 -79.48 -27.05 11.66
N ASN A 431 -79.60 -26.95 12.98
CA ASN A 431 -79.52 -28.09 13.90
C ASN A 431 -80.48 -29.22 13.55
N GLN A 432 -81.73 -28.91 13.19
CA GLN A 432 -82.70 -29.92 12.77
C GLN A 432 -82.25 -30.69 11.52
N THR A 433 -81.60 -30.01 10.56
CA THR A 433 -81.05 -30.63 9.36
C THR A 433 -79.82 -31.48 9.69
N ALA A 434 -78.92 -30.99 10.54
CA ALA A 434 -77.77 -31.75 11.03
C ALA A 434 -78.21 -33.04 11.72
N ASP A 435 -79.17 -32.96 12.64
CA ASP A 435 -79.72 -34.11 13.37
C ASP A 435 -80.36 -35.13 12.43
N ALA A 436 -81.11 -34.68 11.43
CA ALA A 436 -81.70 -35.57 10.44
C ALA A 436 -80.63 -36.26 9.59
N MET A 437 -79.58 -35.55 9.18
CA MET A 437 -78.48 -36.10 8.37
C MET A 437 -77.68 -37.14 9.15
N VAL A 438 -77.22 -36.80 10.36
CA VAL A 438 -76.44 -37.71 11.21
C VAL A 438 -77.27 -38.92 11.64
N LYS A 439 -78.56 -38.76 11.96
CA LYS A 439 -79.44 -39.88 12.33
C LYS A 439 -79.73 -40.82 11.16
N ASN A 440 -79.91 -40.28 9.95
CA ASN A 440 -80.26 -41.08 8.78
C ASN A 440 -79.05 -41.83 8.20
N ASP A 441 -77.87 -41.22 8.24
CA ASP A 441 -76.63 -41.85 7.75
C ASP A 441 -75.43 -41.48 8.66
N PRO A 442 -75.32 -42.10 9.84
CA PRO A 442 -74.25 -41.82 10.80
C PRO A 442 -72.88 -42.30 10.33
N GLN A 443 -72.80 -43.13 9.27
CA GLN A 443 -71.51 -43.50 8.68
C GLN A 443 -70.97 -42.39 7.77
N ARG A 444 -71.87 -41.63 7.13
CA ARG A 444 -71.52 -40.53 6.26
C ARG A 444 -71.38 -39.19 6.98
N TYR A 445 -72.25 -38.88 7.94
CA TYR A 445 -72.27 -37.56 8.58
C TYR A 445 -71.90 -37.63 10.07
N GLU A 446 -71.03 -36.73 10.50
CA GLU A 446 -70.62 -36.58 11.91
C GLU A 446 -70.66 -35.11 12.34
N TYR A 447 -70.99 -34.83 13.60
CA TYR A 447 -70.91 -33.47 14.15
C TYR A 447 -69.45 -33.05 14.37
N VAL A 448 -69.12 -31.83 13.98
CA VAL A 448 -67.78 -31.27 14.16
C VAL A 448 -67.74 -30.39 15.41
N ASN A 449 -66.88 -30.75 16.36
CA ASN A 449 -66.64 -29.93 17.55
C ASN A 449 -65.73 -28.73 17.21
N THR A 450 -65.90 -27.60 17.91
CA THR A 450 -65.20 -26.33 17.68
C THR A 450 -63.68 -26.44 17.46
N PRO A 451 -62.90 -27.25 18.21
CA PRO A 451 -61.46 -27.39 17.96
C PRO A 451 -61.12 -27.83 16.52
N ASN A 452 -62.03 -28.59 15.90
CA ASN A 452 -61.88 -29.19 14.57
C ASN A 452 -62.44 -28.33 13.43
N PHE A 453 -62.93 -27.11 13.72
CA PHE A 453 -63.35 -26.20 12.66
C PHE A 453 -62.21 -25.89 11.69
N TRP A 454 -62.54 -25.76 10.41
CA TRP A 454 -61.64 -25.47 9.31
C TRP A 454 -61.67 -24.00 8.92
N LYS A 455 -60.50 -23.35 8.93
CA LYS A 455 -60.36 -21.95 8.53
C LYS A 455 -60.73 -21.75 7.07
N GLY A 456 -61.54 -20.74 6.77
CA GLY A 456 -62.02 -20.42 5.43
C GLY A 456 -63.13 -21.35 4.92
N ILE A 457 -63.61 -22.28 5.75
CA ILE A 457 -64.74 -23.18 5.44
C ILE A 457 -65.80 -23.05 6.53
N ASP A 458 -65.41 -23.23 7.79
CA ASP A 458 -66.30 -23.12 8.94
C ASP A 458 -66.28 -21.70 9.55
N TYR A 459 -65.11 -21.04 9.58
CA TYR A 459 -64.86 -19.73 10.20
C TYR A 459 -63.86 -18.86 9.44
#